data_AF-A0A2V8SAH5-F1
#
_entry.id   AF-A0A2V8SAH5-F1
#
_cell.length_a   1.000
_cell.length_b   1.000
_cell.length_c   1.000
_cell.angle_alpha   90.00
_cell.angle_beta   90.00
_cell.angle_gamma   90.00
#
_symmetry.space_group_name_H-M   'P 1'
#
loop_
_entity.id
_entity.type
_entity.pdbx_description
1 polymer ?
#
loop_
_entity_poly.entity_id
_entity_poly.type
_entity_poly.pdbx_seq_one_letter_code
_entity_poly.pdbx_strand_id
1 'polypeptide(L)'
;MKGVPGRPVQYFSDDYLARCREMSPDEVLDFLENFRLLHGGERPASRLISLKVPQPLLDAFKRRCALEGVRYQTQIKSLMSDWIRGAANRRRPGRAAG
;
A
#
# COMPACT_ATOMS: atom_id res chain seq x y z
N MET A 1 -11.73 -30.88 -13.14
CA MET A 1 -11.45 -29.76 -14.05
C MET A 1 -10.02 -29.30 -13.82
N LYS A 2 -9.14 -29.36 -14.83
CA LYS A 2 -7.77 -28.82 -14.72
C LYS A 2 -7.83 -27.32 -15.02
N GLY A 3 -7.53 -26.48 -14.03
CA GLY A 3 -7.55 -25.01 -14.15
C GLY A 3 -6.47 -24.48 -15.09
N VAL A 4 -6.73 -23.31 -15.69
CA VAL A 4 -5.78 -22.58 -16.55
C VAL A 4 -4.61 -22.08 -15.68
N PRO A 5 -3.34 -22.32 -16.07
CA PRO A 5 -2.19 -21.93 -15.27
C PRO A 5 -2.12 -20.39 -15.15
N GLY A 6 -2.13 -19.88 -13.92
CA GLY A 6 -1.94 -18.45 -13.61
C GLY A 6 -3.10 -17.74 -12.93
N ARG A 7 -4.28 -18.38 -12.80
CA ARG A 7 -5.36 -17.85 -11.95
C ARG A 7 -5.44 -18.69 -10.68
N PRO A 8 -5.19 -18.11 -9.48
CA PRO A 8 -5.44 -18.83 -8.25
C PRO A 8 -6.93 -19.23 -8.23
N VAL A 9 -7.19 -20.53 -8.15
CA VAL A 9 -8.55 -21.04 -8.04
C VAL A 9 -8.97 -20.86 -6.59
N GLN A 10 -10.00 -20.04 -6.38
CA GLN A 10 -10.62 -19.88 -5.08
C GLN A 10 -11.54 -21.08 -4.84
N TYR A 11 -11.37 -21.75 -3.69
CA TYR A 11 -12.25 -22.83 -3.26
C TYR A 11 -13.23 -22.29 -2.22
N PHE A 12 -14.48 -22.72 -2.32
CA PHE A 12 -15.53 -22.42 -1.35
C PHE A 12 -16.10 -23.74 -0.81
N SER A 13 -16.46 -23.77 0.47
CA SER A 13 -17.13 -24.94 1.05
C SER A 13 -18.58 -25.04 0.56
N ASP A 14 -19.13 -26.25 0.58
CA ASP A 14 -20.52 -26.47 0.21
C ASP A 14 -21.48 -25.70 1.14
N ASP A 15 -21.17 -25.63 2.44
CA ASP A 15 -21.95 -24.84 3.42
C ASP A 15 -21.97 -23.34 3.07
N TYR A 16 -20.86 -22.81 2.60
CA TYR A 16 -20.78 -21.42 2.16
C TYR A 16 -21.67 -21.20 0.92
N LEU A 17 -21.60 -22.10 -0.05
CA LEU A 17 -22.41 -22.02 -1.26
C LEU A 17 -23.91 -22.19 -0.98
N ALA A 18 -24.29 -23.03 -0.01
CA ALA A 18 -25.67 -23.17 0.44
C ALA A 18 -26.19 -21.85 1.00
N ARG A 19 -25.43 -21.21 1.90
CA ARG A 19 -25.76 -19.88 2.43
C ARG A 19 -25.88 -18.81 1.35
N CYS A 20 -25.02 -18.84 0.32
CA CYS A 20 -25.13 -17.91 -0.80
C CYS A 20 -26.42 -18.07 -1.59
N ARG A 21 -26.98 -19.28 -1.69
CA ARG A 21 -28.24 -19.53 -2.41
C ARG A 21 -29.46 -19.02 -1.67
N GLU A 22 -29.35 -18.84 -0.36
CA GLU A 22 -30.44 -18.41 0.52
C GLU A 22 -30.42 -16.89 0.78
N MET A 23 -29.44 -16.16 0.24
CA MET A 23 -29.36 -14.70 0.43
C MET A 23 -30.58 -13.98 -0.14
N SER A 24 -31.09 -13.03 0.63
CA SER A 24 -32.11 -12.10 0.18
C SER A 24 -31.53 -11.11 -0.86
N PRO A 25 -32.39 -10.48 -1.68
CA PRO A 25 -31.95 -9.47 -2.64
C PRO A 25 -31.18 -8.30 -1.99
N ASP A 26 -31.59 -7.87 -0.80
CA ASP A 26 -30.94 -6.77 -0.08
C ASP A 26 -29.51 -7.15 0.36
N GLU A 27 -29.32 -8.37 0.87
CA GLU A 27 -27.99 -8.88 1.25
C GLU A 27 -27.07 -9.02 0.03
N VAL A 28 -27.61 -9.37 -1.14
CA VAL A 28 -26.85 -9.41 -2.39
C VAL A 28 -26.42 -7.99 -2.80
N LEU A 29 -27.30 -7.00 -2.68
CA LEU A 29 -26.97 -5.60 -2.98
C LEU A 29 -25.89 -5.06 -2.04
N ASP A 30 -26.01 -5.33 -0.75
CA ASP A 30 -25.00 -4.95 0.25
C ASP A 30 -23.65 -5.59 -0.03
N PHE A 31 -23.64 -6.88 -0.39
CA PHE A 31 -22.41 -7.56 -0.80
C PHE A 31 -21.77 -6.88 -2.00
N LEU A 32 -22.55 -6.56 -3.04
CA LEU A 32 -22.04 -5.93 -4.26
C LEU A 32 -21.49 -4.53 -4.01
N GLU A 33 -22.14 -3.73 -3.17
CA GLU A 33 -21.65 -2.39 -2.84
C GLU A 33 -20.37 -2.47 -1.99
N ASN A 34 -20.31 -3.35 -1.00
CA ASN A 34 -19.10 -3.58 -0.22
C ASN A 34 -17.95 -4.08 -1.09
N PHE A 35 -18.23 -4.98 -2.04
CA PHE A 35 -17.26 -5.46 -3.01
C PHE A 35 -16.79 -4.31 -3.91
N ARG A 36 -17.71 -3.47 -4.40
CA ARG A 36 -17.39 -2.29 -5.19
C ARG A 36 -16.53 -1.31 -4.41
N LEU A 37 -16.81 -1.05 -3.13
CA LEU A 37 -16.02 -0.14 -2.30
C LEU A 37 -14.63 -0.71 -2.00
N LEU A 38 -14.53 -2.02 -1.75
CA LEU A 38 -13.26 -2.71 -1.54
C LEU A 38 -12.35 -2.63 -2.76
N HIS A 39 -12.93 -2.69 -3.96
CA HIS A 39 -12.22 -2.67 -5.24
C HIS A 39 -12.22 -1.31 -5.95
N GLY A 40 -13.00 -0.34 -5.48
CA GLY A 40 -13.31 0.92 -6.17
C GLY A 40 -12.25 2.00 -6.04
N GLY A 41 -11.25 1.80 -5.19
CA GLY A 41 -10.06 2.62 -5.17
C GLY A 41 -9.02 2.06 -6.13
N GLU A 42 -8.76 2.73 -7.26
CA GLU A 42 -7.53 2.48 -8.01
C GLU A 42 -6.35 2.75 -7.07
N ARG A 43 -5.65 1.69 -6.68
CA ARG A 43 -4.38 1.87 -5.96
C ARG A 43 -3.46 2.64 -6.90
N PRO A 44 -2.95 3.82 -6.50
CA PRO A 44 -2.08 4.58 -7.37
C PRO A 44 -0.88 3.72 -7.77
N ALA A 45 -0.60 3.69 -9.07
CA ALA A 45 0.46 2.88 -9.61
C ALA A 45 1.80 3.26 -8.94
N SER A 46 2.49 2.27 -8.40
CA SER A 46 3.84 2.47 -7.86
C SER A 46 4.84 2.47 -9.00
N ARG A 47 5.71 3.49 -9.05
CA ARG A 47 6.84 3.54 -9.99
C ARG A 47 8.14 3.24 -9.25
N LEU A 48 8.94 2.34 -9.80
CA LEU A 48 10.29 2.10 -9.28
C LEU A 48 11.17 3.30 -9.63
N ILE A 49 11.95 3.75 -8.66
CA ILE A 49 12.94 4.80 -8.83
C ILE A 49 14.34 4.21 -8.65
N SER A 50 15.29 4.68 -9.44
CA SER A 50 16.71 4.42 -9.22
C SER A 50 17.33 5.62 -8.51
N LEU A 51 18.01 5.37 -7.39
CA LEU A 51 18.68 6.39 -6.59
C LEU A 51 20.06 5.88 -6.18
N LYS A 52 21.11 6.64 -6.49
CA LYS A 52 22.46 6.36 -5.98
C LYS A 52 22.62 6.98 -4.60
N VAL A 53 23.06 6.18 -3.65
CA VAL A 53 23.39 6.60 -2.28
C VAL A 53 24.70 5.95 -1.84
N PRO A 54 25.54 6.63 -1.03
CA PRO A 54 26.73 6.00 -0.47
C PRO A 54 26.38 4.72 0.29
N GLN A 55 27.12 3.65 0.02
CA GLN A 55 26.90 2.34 0.64
C GLN A 55 26.91 2.40 2.18
N PRO A 56 27.86 3.08 2.84
CA PRO A 56 27.89 3.13 4.31
C PRO A 56 26.64 3.80 4.91
N LEU A 57 26.10 4.80 4.22
CA LEU A 57 24.89 5.50 4.63
C LEU A 57 23.67 4.58 4.52
N LEU A 58 23.53 3.86 3.41
CA LEU A 58 22.42 2.93 3.21
C LEU A 58 22.44 1.80 4.26
N ASP A 59 23.62 1.30 4.60
CA ASP A 59 23.78 0.23 5.60
C ASP A 59 23.46 0.72 7.01
N ALA A 60 23.95 1.89 7.40
CA ALA A 60 23.60 2.52 8.67
C ALA A 60 22.09 2.77 8.78
N PHE A 61 21.47 3.29 7.72
CA PHE A 61 20.04 3.54 7.66
C PHE A 61 19.21 2.26 7.82
N LYS A 62 19.57 1.18 7.10
CA LYS A 62 18.92 -0.12 7.23
C LYS A 62 19.02 -0.69 8.64
N ARG A 63 20.20 -0.61 9.27
CA ARG A 63 20.41 -1.06 10.66
C ARG A 63 19.53 -0.28 11.63
N ARG A 64 19.46 1.05 11.48
CA ARG A 64 18.61 1.89 12.34
C ARG A 64 17.14 1.53 12.20
N CYS A 65 16.65 1.34 10.98
CA CYS A 65 15.26 0.92 10.73
C CYS A 65 14.95 -0.43 11.37
N ALA A 66 15.88 -1.39 11.28
CA ALA A 66 15.72 -2.70 11.91
C ALA A 66 15.61 -2.62 13.44
N LEU A 67 16.42 -1.76 14.10
CA LEU A 67 16.33 -1.51 15.54
C LEU A 67 14.99 -0.89 15.95
N GLU A 68 14.38 -0.10 15.07
CA GLU A 68 13.08 0.53 15.27
C GLU A 68 11.90 -0.35 14.81
N GLY A 69 12.15 -1.58 14.36
CA GLY A 69 11.12 -2.52 13.92
C GLY A 69 10.43 -2.13 12.60
N VAL A 70 11.03 -1.23 11.80
CA VAL A 70 10.46 -0.76 10.54
C VAL A 70 11.30 -1.21 9.34
N ARG A 71 10.64 -1.52 8.22
CA ARG A 71 11.34 -1.79 6.95
C ARG A 71 11.90 -0.48 6.40
N TYR A 72 13.15 -0.49 5.95
CA TYR A 72 13.80 0.74 5.47
C TYR A 72 13.05 1.40 4.29
N GLN A 73 12.40 0.62 3.40
CA GLN A 73 11.58 1.19 2.33
C GLN A 73 10.33 1.91 2.87
N THR A 74 9.75 1.42 3.97
CA THR A 74 8.64 2.09 4.65
C THR A 74 9.12 3.43 5.22
N GLN A 75 10.30 3.44 5.84
CA GLN A 75 10.89 4.68 6.37
C GLN A 75 11.17 5.70 5.26
N ILE A 76 11.68 5.27 4.10
CA ILE A 76 11.85 6.15 2.92
C ILE A 76 10.52 6.78 2.51
N LYS A 77 9.43 5.98 2.44
CA LYS A 77 8.10 6.49 2.09
C LYS A 77 7.55 7.46 3.14
N SER A 78 7.80 7.20 4.43
CA SER A 78 7.43 8.14 5.51
C SER A 78 8.16 9.45 5.32
N LEU A 79 9.49 9.42 5.19
CA LEU A 79 10.32 10.62 4.98
C LEU A 79 9.85 11.43 3.76
N MET A 80 9.52 10.77 2.64
CA MET A 80 8.96 11.44 1.46
C MET A 80 7.61 12.10 1.76
N SER A 81 6.72 11.40 2.45
CA SER A 81 5.38 11.89 2.81
C SER A 81 5.46 13.05 3.80
N ASP A 82 6.26 12.90 4.85
CA ASP A 82 6.49 13.89 5.89
C ASP A 82 7.15 15.13 5.31
N TRP A 83 8.06 14.95 4.35
CA TRP A 83 8.66 16.07 3.62
C TRP A 83 7.62 16.86 2.83
N ILE A 84 6.72 16.19 2.09
CA ILE A 84 5.65 16.86 1.33
C ILE A 84 4.67 17.57 2.28
N ARG A 85 4.26 16.90 3.36
CA ARG A 85 3.35 17.44 4.38
C ARG A 85 3.96 18.62 5.14
N GLY A 86 5.29 18.60 5.37
CA GLY A 86 6.05 19.66 6.03
C GLY A 86 6.58 20.77 5.11
N ALA A 87 6.58 20.59 3.78
CA ALA A 87 7.01 21.60 2.81
C ALA A 87 6.03 22.79 2.71
N ALA A 88 4.78 22.62 3.16
CA ALA A 88 3.86 23.73 3.37
C ALA A 88 4.30 24.69 4.51
N ASN A 89 5.27 24.28 5.35
CA ASN A 89 5.65 25.02 6.57
C ASN A 89 7.13 25.44 6.64
N ARG A 90 7.87 25.44 5.52
CA ARG A 90 9.21 26.03 5.44
C ARG A 90 9.26 27.13 4.39
N ARG A 91 8.76 28.33 4.75
CA ARG A 91 9.25 29.57 4.13
C ARG A 91 10.76 29.63 4.36
N ARG A 92 11.55 29.67 3.29
CA ARG A 92 12.98 30.00 3.35
C ARG A 92 13.11 31.41 3.95
N PRO A 93 13.82 31.64 5.06
CA PRO A 93 14.38 32.97 5.30
C PRO A 93 15.53 33.17 4.29
N GLY A 94 15.57 34.38 3.74
CA GLY A 94 16.44 34.77 2.64
C GLY A 94 17.92 34.52 2.91
N ARG A 95 18.64 34.22 1.83
CA ARG A 95 20.08 34.35 1.79
C ARG A 95 20.37 35.85 1.67
N ALA A 96 20.60 36.52 2.80
CA ALA A 96 21.15 37.86 2.86
C ALA A 96 22.28 37.85 3.90
N ALA A 97 23.51 38.04 3.40
CA ALA A 97 24.77 38.42 4.03
C ALA A 97 25.84 37.81 3.10
N GLY A 98 26.62 38.58 2.36
CA GLY A 98 27.30 39.81 2.73
C GLY A 98 28.76 39.55 2.37
#